data_AF-A0A7W1K890-F1
#
_entry.id   AF-A0A7W1K890-F1
#
_cell.length_a   1.000
_cell.length_b   1.000
_cell.length_c   1.000
_cell.angle_alpha   90.00
_cell.angle_beta   90.00
_cell.angle_gamma   90.00
#
_symmetry.space_group_name_H-M   'P 1'
#
loop_
_entity.id
_entity.type
_entity.pdbx_description
1 polymer ?
#
loop_
_entity_poly.entity_id
_entity_poly.type
_entity_poly.pdbx_seq_one_letter_code
_entity_poly.pdbx_strand_id
1 'polypeptide(L)'
;MREWLPENHLAWFVLTAVEQLDLSAFYAAYRQDANGRPAHDPAMMVALLLYAYSRGQRSSRMIERACVEDIAFRVIAANRCPDHCTIARFRQRHESAIGELFGGVLALCADAGLVRVGVVAIDGTKIHADASHHATRDYEQIAREILADAAETDRLEDEQFGEARGDELPAELSTEQGRRGWLREAKRRLDDQRAQQARPIPARAVGLIGSICLAFGPQLFLQAPLGFLQPLRA
;
A
#
# COMPACT_ATOMS: atom_id res chain seq x y z
N MET A 1 -15.56 3.45 14.96
CA MET A 1 -14.92 2.89 13.75
C MET A 1 -15.93 2.29 12.78
N ARG A 2 -16.99 1.58 13.22
CA ARG A 2 -18.00 1.01 12.31
C ARG A 2 -18.67 2.04 11.38
N GLU A 3 -18.83 3.29 11.82
CA GLU A 3 -19.40 4.38 11.01
C GLU A 3 -18.41 4.97 9.99
N TRP A 4 -17.14 4.59 9.99
CA TRP A 4 -16.12 5.19 9.11
C TRP A 4 -16.17 4.64 7.69
N LEU A 5 -16.84 3.50 7.47
CA LEU A 5 -16.99 2.87 6.18
C LEU A 5 -18.47 2.59 5.93
N PRO A 6 -18.95 2.70 4.68
CA PRO A 6 -20.31 2.29 4.34
C PRO A 6 -20.47 0.77 4.57
N GLU A 7 -21.71 0.31 4.81
CA GLU A 7 -22.01 -1.08 5.13
C GLU A 7 -21.60 -2.06 4.01
N ASN A 8 -21.65 -1.63 2.75
CA ASN A 8 -21.26 -2.41 1.58
C ASN A 8 -19.76 -2.34 1.24
N HIS A 9 -18.92 -1.83 2.15
CA HIS A 9 -17.48 -1.71 1.91
C HIS A 9 -16.77 -3.08 1.95
N LEU A 10 -15.83 -3.32 1.02
CA LEU A 10 -15.07 -4.58 0.91
C LEU A 10 -14.37 -5.00 2.21
N ALA A 11 -13.89 -4.05 3.01
CA ALA A 11 -13.26 -4.33 4.29
C ALA A 11 -14.16 -5.15 5.25
N TRP A 12 -15.49 -4.91 5.24
CA TRP A 12 -16.43 -5.70 6.04
C TRP A 12 -16.52 -7.12 5.53
N PHE A 13 -16.57 -7.31 4.22
CA PHE A 13 -16.54 -8.64 3.61
C PHE A 13 -15.26 -9.39 3.99
N VAL A 14 -14.08 -8.76 3.92
CA VAL A 14 -12.82 -9.40 4.30
C VAL A 14 -12.80 -9.78 5.77
N LEU A 15 -13.22 -8.89 6.67
CA LEU A 15 -13.29 -9.19 8.11
C LEU A 15 -14.22 -10.37 8.40
N THR A 16 -15.43 -10.35 7.85
CA THR A 16 -16.39 -11.45 8.00
C THR A 16 -15.89 -12.74 7.36
N ALA A 17 -15.21 -12.67 6.20
CA ALA A 17 -14.61 -13.84 5.58
C ALA A 17 -13.56 -14.47 6.51
N VAL A 18 -12.65 -13.66 7.06
CA VAL A 18 -11.60 -14.15 7.99
C VAL A 18 -12.17 -14.76 9.26
N GLU A 19 -13.29 -14.24 9.78
CA GLU A 19 -13.98 -14.84 10.94
C GLU A 19 -14.49 -16.27 10.67
N GLN A 20 -14.73 -16.65 9.42
CA GLN A 20 -15.17 -18.00 9.04
C GLN A 20 -14.01 -18.96 8.74
N LEU A 21 -12.77 -18.48 8.72
CA LEU A 21 -11.60 -19.27 8.35
C LEU A 21 -11.00 -20.00 9.55
N ASP A 22 -10.44 -21.20 9.31
CA ASP A 22 -9.64 -21.87 10.32
C ASP A 22 -8.25 -21.21 10.41
N LEU A 23 -8.03 -20.44 11.47
CA LEU A 23 -6.76 -19.77 11.75
C LEU A 23 -5.86 -20.57 12.72
N SER A 24 -6.21 -21.82 13.03
CA SER A 24 -5.49 -22.65 14.02
C SER A 24 -3.97 -22.73 13.74
N ALA A 25 -3.58 -22.84 12.47
CA ALA A 25 -2.18 -22.86 12.04
C ALA A 25 -1.42 -21.57 12.38
N PHE A 26 -2.08 -20.41 12.30
CA PHE A 26 -1.47 -19.12 12.64
C PHE A 26 -1.25 -19.00 14.14
N TYR A 27 -2.23 -19.38 14.96
CA TYR A 27 -2.12 -19.36 16.42
C TYR A 27 -1.18 -20.44 16.98
N ALA A 28 -0.98 -21.55 16.26
CA ALA A 28 -0.07 -22.62 16.68
C ALA A 28 1.40 -22.15 16.73
N ALA A 29 1.84 -21.35 15.77
CA ALA A 29 3.22 -20.85 15.71
C ALA A 29 3.60 -20.06 16.98
N TYR A 30 2.68 -19.24 17.50
CA TYR A 30 2.93 -18.44 18.70
C TYR A 30 2.90 -19.24 20.00
N ARG A 31 2.27 -20.43 20.02
CA ARG A 31 2.32 -21.33 21.18
C ARG A 31 3.67 -22.03 21.32
N GLN A 32 4.40 -22.21 20.22
CA GLN A 32 5.72 -22.87 20.23
C GLN A 32 6.87 -21.91 20.61
N ASP A 33 6.70 -20.61 20.41
CA ASP A 33 7.76 -19.61 20.63
C ASP A 33 8.06 -19.30 22.11
N ALA A 34 7.34 -19.89 23.09
CA ALA A 34 7.49 -19.73 24.56
C ALA A 34 7.46 -18.27 25.12
N ASN A 35 7.51 -17.26 24.25
CA ASN A 35 7.63 -15.84 24.57
C ASN A 35 6.29 -15.12 24.31
N GLY A 36 5.30 -15.40 25.16
CA GLY A 36 4.15 -14.52 25.35
C GLY A 36 3.14 -14.43 24.19
N ARG A 37 2.06 -13.67 24.44
CA ARG A 37 0.99 -13.41 23.46
C ARG A 37 1.54 -12.66 22.25
N PRO A 38 1.04 -12.93 21.02
CA PRO A 38 1.47 -12.19 19.83
C PRO A 38 1.18 -10.70 20.00
N ALA A 39 2.08 -9.85 19.50
CA ALA A 39 1.93 -8.38 19.57
C ALA A 39 0.69 -7.89 18.81
N HIS A 40 0.36 -8.57 17.71
CA HIS A 40 -0.82 -8.33 16.89
C HIS A 40 -1.62 -9.64 16.78
N ASP A 41 -2.95 -9.53 16.79
CA ASP A 41 -3.81 -10.70 16.64
C ASP A 41 -3.65 -11.29 15.22
N PRO A 42 -3.41 -12.60 15.08
CA PRO A 42 -3.23 -13.24 13.77
C PRO A 42 -4.40 -13.05 12.81
N ALA A 43 -5.66 -13.03 13.28
CA ALA A 43 -6.80 -12.79 12.41
C ALA A 43 -6.76 -11.38 11.81
N MET A 44 -6.39 -10.38 12.61
CA MET A 44 -6.18 -9.01 12.12
C MET A 44 -5.05 -8.93 11.10
N MET A 45 -3.92 -9.60 11.34
CA MET A 45 -2.80 -9.63 10.38
C MET A 45 -3.17 -10.32 9.06
N VAL A 46 -3.92 -11.42 9.13
CA VAL A 46 -4.45 -12.12 7.93
C VAL A 46 -5.43 -11.23 7.16
N ALA A 47 -6.38 -10.60 7.85
CA ALA A 47 -7.33 -9.67 7.22
C ALA A 47 -6.62 -8.48 6.56
N LEU A 48 -5.58 -7.95 7.21
CA LEU A 48 -4.76 -6.87 6.68
C LEU A 48 -4.07 -7.26 5.37
N LEU A 49 -3.43 -8.43 5.33
CA LEU A 49 -2.77 -8.94 4.11
C LEU A 49 -3.79 -9.26 3.01
N LEU A 50 -4.90 -9.92 3.32
CA LEU A 50 -5.99 -10.19 2.37
C LEU A 50 -6.51 -8.90 1.73
N TYR A 51 -6.80 -7.90 2.55
CA TYR A 51 -7.30 -6.63 2.06
C TYR A 51 -6.25 -5.91 1.22
N ALA A 52 -5.00 -5.79 1.69
CA ALA A 52 -3.91 -5.18 0.94
C ALA A 52 -3.74 -5.83 -0.44
N TYR A 53 -3.74 -7.17 -0.46
CA TYR A 53 -3.47 -7.95 -1.66
C TYR A 53 -4.62 -7.92 -2.65
N SER A 54 -5.87 -7.82 -2.17
CA SER A 54 -7.04 -7.59 -3.01
C SER A 54 -7.02 -6.21 -3.69
N ARG A 55 -6.26 -5.26 -3.12
CA ARG A 55 -6.05 -3.90 -3.67
C ARG A 55 -4.78 -3.80 -4.51
N GLY A 56 -4.05 -4.90 -4.70
CA GLY A 56 -2.79 -4.92 -5.45
C GLY A 56 -1.59 -4.35 -4.68
N GLN A 57 -1.72 -4.10 -3.37
CA GLN A 57 -0.62 -3.56 -2.57
C GLN A 57 0.29 -4.70 -2.07
N ARG A 58 1.54 -4.77 -2.55
CA ARG A 58 2.50 -5.85 -2.23
C ARG A 58 3.57 -5.44 -1.22
N SER A 59 3.89 -4.15 -1.12
CA SER A 59 4.92 -3.63 -0.23
C SER A 59 4.43 -3.58 1.22
N SER A 60 5.20 -4.15 2.15
CA SER A 60 4.92 -4.07 3.59
C SER A 60 5.04 -2.64 4.12
N ARG A 61 5.93 -1.82 3.55
CA ARG A 61 6.10 -0.38 3.88
C ARG A 61 4.87 0.43 3.49
N MET A 62 4.32 0.15 2.31
CA MET A 62 3.08 0.76 1.88
C MET A 62 1.86 0.31 2.71
N ILE A 63 1.83 -0.95 3.17
CA ILE A 63 0.78 -1.43 4.08
C ILE A 63 0.89 -0.74 5.45
N GLU A 64 2.09 -0.59 6.00
CA GLU A 64 2.34 0.18 7.23
C GLU A 64 1.81 1.60 7.08
N ARG A 65 2.19 2.30 6.00
CA ARG A 65 1.72 3.65 5.69
C ARG A 65 0.19 3.71 5.59
N ALA A 66 -0.43 2.74 4.92
CA ALA A 66 -1.87 2.66 4.77
C ALA A 66 -2.59 2.48 6.12
N CYS A 67 -1.96 1.80 7.10
CA CYS A 67 -2.51 1.69 8.46
C CYS A 67 -2.58 3.04 9.20
N VAL A 68 -1.93 4.09 8.69
CA VAL A 68 -2.00 5.46 9.21
C VAL A 68 -2.92 6.34 8.36
N GLU A 69 -2.80 6.24 7.03
CA GLU A 69 -3.44 7.18 6.09
C GLU A 69 -4.82 6.73 5.59
N ASP A 70 -5.05 5.42 5.49
CA ASP A 70 -6.26 4.87 4.88
C ASP A 70 -7.26 4.37 5.94
N ILE A 71 -8.51 4.84 5.83
CA ILE A 71 -9.58 4.54 6.80
C ILE A 71 -9.90 3.05 6.84
N ALA A 72 -9.88 2.35 5.70
CA ALA A 72 -10.21 0.93 5.65
C ALA A 72 -9.12 0.07 6.32
N PHE A 73 -7.85 0.38 6.05
CA PHE A 73 -6.73 -0.27 6.73
C PHE A 73 -6.78 0.00 8.24
N ARG A 74 -7.10 1.22 8.65
CA ARG A 74 -7.30 1.56 10.07
C ARG A 74 -8.45 0.80 10.71
N VAL A 75 -9.56 0.59 10.00
CA VAL A 75 -10.67 -0.23 10.52
C VAL A 75 -10.24 -1.69 10.70
N ILE A 76 -9.58 -2.27 9.69
CA ILE A 76 -9.11 -3.67 9.73
C ILE A 76 -8.07 -3.87 10.83
N ALA A 77 -7.11 -2.96 10.94
CA ALA A 77 -6.06 -3.02 11.96
C ALA A 77 -6.53 -2.61 13.36
N ALA A 78 -7.83 -2.33 13.55
CA ALA A 78 -8.39 -1.75 14.78
C ALA A 78 -7.59 -0.53 15.27
N ASN A 79 -7.15 0.30 14.32
CA ASN A 79 -6.32 1.50 14.49
C ASN A 79 -4.97 1.24 15.20
N ARG A 80 -4.49 -0.01 15.12
CA ARG A 80 -3.07 -0.34 15.32
C ARG A 80 -2.33 -0.11 14.00
N CYS A 81 -1.01 0.06 14.10
CA CYS A 81 -0.13 0.22 12.96
C CYS A 81 1.04 -0.76 13.14
N PRO A 82 0.90 -2.02 12.69
CA PRO A 82 2.05 -2.93 12.64
C PRO A 82 3.11 -2.33 11.69
N ASP A 83 4.37 -2.34 12.10
CA ASP A 83 5.48 -1.90 11.26
C ASP A 83 5.71 -2.88 10.09
N HIS A 84 6.35 -2.39 9.03
CA HIS A 84 6.64 -3.16 7.82
C HIS A 84 7.44 -4.43 8.11
N CYS A 85 8.39 -4.39 9.05
CA CYS A 85 9.14 -5.56 9.50
C CYS A 85 8.23 -6.64 10.11
N THR A 86 7.25 -6.24 10.92
CA THR A 86 6.27 -7.12 11.54
C THR A 86 5.34 -7.74 10.50
N ILE A 87 4.89 -6.94 9.53
CA ILE A 87 4.07 -7.41 8.40
C ILE A 87 4.83 -8.43 7.55
N ALA A 88 6.06 -8.09 7.13
CA ALA A 88 6.91 -8.95 6.30
C ALA A 88 7.26 -10.28 7.01
N ARG A 89 7.63 -10.21 8.29
CA ARG A 89 7.91 -11.41 9.11
C ARG A 89 6.67 -12.27 9.32
N PHE A 90 5.50 -11.66 9.52
CA PHE A 90 4.24 -12.40 9.62
C PHE A 90 3.94 -13.15 8.32
N ARG A 91 4.06 -12.48 7.17
CA ARG A 91 3.90 -13.12 5.85
C ARG A 91 4.87 -14.30 5.69
N GLN A 92 6.17 -14.06 5.90
CA GLN A 92 7.20 -15.09 5.72
C GLN A 92 6.97 -16.30 6.62
N ARG A 93 6.65 -16.07 7.89
CA ARG A 93 6.39 -17.14 8.86
C ARG A 93 5.19 -18.01 8.48
N HIS A 94 4.17 -17.41 7.88
CA HIS A 94 2.90 -18.05 7.59
C HIS A 94 2.64 -18.25 6.09
N GLU A 95 3.68 -18.18 5.26
CA GLU A 95 3.55 -18.13 3.79
C GLU A 95 2.69 -19.28 3.24
N SER A 96 2.96 -20.52 3.67
CA SER A 96 2.19 -21.70 3.26
C SER A 96 0.72 -21.60 3.66
N ALA A 97 0.45 -21.22 4.93
CA ALA A 97 -0.90 -21.12 5.47
C ALA A 97 -1.67 -19.97 4.79
N ILE A 98 -1.01 -18.86 4.47
CA ILE A 98 -1.60 -17.74 3.73
C ILE A 98 -1.91 -18.16 2.29
N GLY A 99 -1.00 -18.87 1.62
CA GLY A 99 -1.21 -19.35 0.25
C GLY A 99 -2.43 -20.27 0.10
N GLU A 100 -2.54 -21.26 0.99
CA GLU A 100 -3.70 -22.18 1.04
C GLU A 100 -5.00 -21.41 1.31
N LEU A 101 -4.97 -20.50 2.29
CA LEU A 101 -6.12 -19.70 2.68
C LEU A 101 -6.61 -18.76 1.55
N PHE A 102 -5.68 -18.07 0.90
CA PHE A 102 -5.98 -17.18 -0.22
C PHE A 102 -6.57 -17.94 -1.40
N GLY A 103 -6.02 -19.12 -1.72
CA GLY A 103 -6.57 -19.99 -2.76
C GLY A 103 -8.03 -20.34 -2.48
N GLY A 104 -8.33 -20.73 -1.24
CA GLY A 104 -9.70 -21.02 -0.78
C GLY A 104 -10.64 -19.81 -0.83
N VAL A 105 -10.20 -18.64 -0.35
CA VAL A 105 -11.02 -17.41 -0.37
C VAL A 105 -11.30 -16.94 -1.80
N LEU A 106 -10.31 -17.00 -2.70
CA LEU A 106 -10.51 -16.65 -4.11
C LEU A 106 -11.50 -17.59 -4.80
N ALA A 107 -11.45 -18.89 -4.50
CA ALA A 107 -12.40 -19.86 -5.00
C ALA A 107 -13.84 -19.56 -4.53
N LEU A 108 -14.03 -19.22 -3.25
CA LEU A 108 -15.34 -18.83 -2.70
C LEU A 108 -15.87 -17.52 -3.30
N CYS A 109 -15.00 -16.53 -3.50
CA CYS A 109 -15.37 -15.27 -4.16
C CYS A 109 -15.78 -15.46 -5.63
N ALA A 110 -15.17 -16.42 -6.33
CA ALA A 110 -15.55 -16.78 -7.68
C ALA A 110 -16.92 -17.49 -7.72
N ASP A 111 -17.16 -18.43 -6.81
CA ASP A 111 -18.45 -19.13 -6.68
C ASP A 111 -19.61 -18.16 -6.35
N ALA A 112 -19.34 -17.18 -5.48
CA ALA A 112 -20.31 -16.11 -5.14
C ALA A 112 -20.52 -15.09 -6.27
N GLY A 113 -19.84 -15.22 -7.42
CA GLY A 113 -19.92 -14.28 -8.55
C GLY A 113 -19.32 -12.89 -8.26
N LEU A 114 -18.60 -12.75 -7.15
CA LEU A 114 -17.92 -11.49 -6.76
C LEU A 114 -16.67 -11.25 -7.60
N VAL A 115 -16.06 -12.32 -8.08
CA VAL A 115 -14.95 -12.29 -9.04
C VAL A 115 -15.50 -12.78 -10.37
N ARG A 116 -15.59 -11.89 -11.38
CA ARG A 116 -15.82 -12.35 -12.75
C ARG A 116 -14.62 -13.20 -13.17
N VAL A 117 -14.91 -14.46 -13.51
CA VAL A 117 -14.00 -15.38 -14.21
C VAL A 117 -13.27 -14.58 -15.30
N GLY A 118 -11.99 -14.29 -15.07
CA GLY A 118 -11.12 -13.59 -16.01
C GLY A 118 -10.51 -12.26 -15.56
N VAL A 119 -10.84 -11.69 -14.39
CA VAL A 119 -10.18 -10.44 -13.95
C VAL A 119 -9.95 -10.42 -12.43
N VAL A 120 -8.99 -11.21 -11.96
CA VAL A 120 -8.11 -10.69 -10.90
C VAL A 120 -7.14 -9.79 -11.65
N ALA A 121 -7.35 -8.47 -11.57
CA ALA A 121 -6.41 -7.50 -12.15
C ALA A 121 -5.13 -7.51 -11.30
N ILE A 122 -4.32 -8.56 -11.47
CA ILE A 122 -2.91 -8.59 -11.10
C ILE A 122 -2.21 -7.80 -12.20
N ASP A 123 -2.05 -6.50 -12.00
CA ASP A 123 -1.20 -5.63 -12.82
C ASP A 123 -1.08 -6.02 -14.32
N GLY A 124 -2.21 -6.02 -15.04
CA GLY A 124 -2.25 -6.31 -16.48
C GLY A 124 -2.26 -7.78 -16.93
N THR A 125 -2.12 -8.75 -16.03
CA THR A 125 -2.12 -10.19 -16.36
C THR A 125 -3.52 -10.78 -16.25
N LYS A 126 -4.10 -11.14 -17.39
CA LYS A 126 -5.42 -11.81 -17.47
C LYS A 126 -5.21 -13.29 -17.21
N ILE A 127 -5.63 -13.78 -16.04
CA ILE A 127 -5.66 -15.22 -15.75
C ILE A 127 -7.10 -15.72 -15.87
N HIS A 128 -7.30 -16.69 -16.75
CA HIS A 128 -8.56 -17.44 -16.88
C HIS A 128 -8.61 -18.49 -15.76
N ALA A 129 -9.50 -18.35 -14.80
CA ALA A 129 -9.75 -19.35 -13.76
C ALA A 129 -11.14 -19.94 -13.96
N ASP A 130 -11.22 -21.17 -14.48
CA ASP A 130 -12.46 -21.90 -14.74
C ASP A 130 -12.90 -22.68 -13.49
N ALA A 131 -14.11 -22.44 -12.98
CA ALA A 131 -14.67 -22.84 -11.67
C ALA A 131 -14.74 -24.37 -11.36
N SER A 132 -13.99 -25.20 -12.07
CA SER A 132 -13.74 -26.61 -11.76
C SER A 132 -12.60 -26.78 -10.73
N HIS A 133 -12.35 -28.01 -10.28
CA HIS A 133 -11.16 -28.35 -9.45
C HIS A 133 -9.82 -27.88 -10.05
N HIS A 134 -9.77 -27.58 -11.36
CA HIS A 134 -8.61 -26.96 -11.99
C HIS A 134 -8.43 -25.48 -11.58
N ALA A 135 -9.51 -24.70 -11.37
CA ALA A 135 -9.38 -23.33 -10.83
C ALA A 135 -8.84 -23.26 -9.42
N THR A 136 -9.09 -24.26 -8.56
CA THR A 136 -8.50 -24.25 -7.20
C THR A 136 -6.97 -24.26 -7.29
N ARG A 137 -6.40 -25.04 -8.21
CA ARG A 137 -4.95 -25.04 -8.48
C ARG A 137 -4.49 -23.71 -9.08
N ASP A 138 -5.29 -23.09 -9.93
CA ASP A 138 -4.98 -21.77 -10.51
C ASP A 138 -5.00 -20.67 -9.43
N TYR A 139 -5.93 -20.73 -8.46
CA TYR A 139 -6.00 -19.76 -7.35
C TYR A 139 -4.87 -19.94 -6.35
N GLU A 140 -4.46 -21.17 -6.05
CA GLU A 140 -3.25 -21.43 -5.26
C GLU A 140 -2.00 -20.90 -5.97
N GLN A 141 -1.91 -21.06 -7.30
CA GLN A 141 -0.82 -20.49 -8.07
C GLN A 141 -0.81 -18.96 -8.00
N ILE A 142 -1.97 -18.32 -8.20
CA ILE A 142 -2.12 -16.87 -8.03
C ILE A 142 -1.68 -16.43 -6.63
N ALA A 143 -2.10 -17.14 -5.58
CA ALA A 143 -1.71 -16.83 -4.21
C ALA A 143 -0.19 -16.92 -4.02
N ARG A 144 0.46 -17.94 -4.58
CA ARG A 144 1.93 -18.08 -4.56
C ARG A 144 2.64 -16.95 -5.31
N GLU A 145 2.16 -16.59 -6.50
CA GLU A 145 2.72 -15.48 -7.28
C GLU A 145 2.62 -14.16 -6.50
N ILE A 146 1.46 -13.89 -5.90
CA ILE A 146 1.24 -12.72 -5.05
C ILE A 146 2.22 -12.66 -3.87
N LEU A 147 2.43 -13.81 -3.19
CA LEU A 147 3.33 -13.89 -2.05
C LEU A 147 4.80 -13.71 -2.47
N ALA A 148 5.17 -14.27 -3.62
CA ALA A 148 6.50 -14.10 -4.21
C ALA A 148 6.76 -12.64 -4.60
N ASP A 149 5.80 -11.98 -5.25
CA ASP A 149 5.88 -10.55 -5.58
C ASP A 149 6.04 -9.68 -4.33
N ALA A 150 5.30 -10.00 -3.26
CA ALA A 150 5.41 -9.28 -1.99
C ALA A 150 6.78 -9.48 -1.34
N ALA A 151 7.33 -10.70 -1.38
CA ALA A 151 8.65 -10.99 -0.87
C ALA A 151 9.76 -10.28 -1.65
N GLU A 152 9.67 -10.28 -2.98
CA GLU A 152 10.64 -9.58 -3.83
C GLU A 152 10.56 -8.06 -3.67
N THR A 153 9.35 -7.50 -3.60
CA THR A 153 9.15 -6.07 -3.35
C THR A 153 9.78 -5.65 -2.03
N ASP A 154 9.51 -6.37 -0.94
CA ASP A 154 10.11 -6.07 0.37
C ASP A 154 11.64 -6.18 0.34
N ARG A 155 12.19 -7.20 -0.34
CA ARG A 155 13.65 -7.36 -0.47
C ARG A 155 14.31 -6.17 -1.18
N LEU A 156 13.72 -5.72 -2.30
CA LEU A 156 14.22 -4.57 -3.05
C LEU A 156 14.12 -3.27 -2.23
N GLU A 157 13.04 -3.11 -1.47
CA GLU A 157 12.88 -1.96 -0.58
C GLU A 157 13.84 -2.01 0.62
N ASP A 158 14.13 -3.17 1.18
CA ASP A 158 15.12 -3.34 2.24
C ASP A 158 16.53 -2.97 1.74
N GLU A 159 16.88 -3.37 0.51
CA GLU A 159 18.13 -2.97 -0.14
C GLU A 159 18.22 -1.45 -0.37
N GLN A 160 17.08 -0.80 -0.68
CA GLN A 160 17.03 0.63 -0.98
C GLN A 160 16.98 1.52 0.27
N PHE A 161 16.17 1.14 1.26
CA PHE A 161 15.80 1.99 2.39
C PHE A 161 16.33 1.48 3.73
N GLY A 162 16.85 0.26 3.80
CA GLY A 162 17.28 -0.37 5.06
C GLY A 162 16.13 -0.43 6.07
N GLU A 163 16.40 -0.03 7.30
CA GLU A 163 15.40 -0.02 8.39
C GLU A 163 14.36 1.11 8.26
N ALA A 164 14.55 2.06 7.33
CA ALA A 164 13.59 3.14 7.11
C ALA A 164 12.42 2.68 6.23
N ARG A 165 11.27 3.32 6.40
CA ARG A 165 10.10 3.14 5.53
C ARG A 165 10.29 3.81 4.16
N GLY A 166 11.21 4.77 4.04
CA GLY A 166 11.57 5.40 2.78
C GLY A 166 10.72 6.61 2.38
N ASP A 167 9.69 6.94 3.16
CA ASP A 167 8.85 8.12 2.98
C ASP A 167 8.95 9.14 4.14
N GLU A 168 9.87 8.91 5.07
CA GLU A 168 10.09 9.81 6.20
C GLU A 168 10.60 11.17 5.72
N LEU A 169 10.02 12.22 6.30
CA LEU A 169 10.55 13.55 6.12
C LEU A 169 11.93 13.66 6.79
N PRO A 170 12.87 14.44 6.22
CA PRO A 170 14.11 14.82 6.89
C PRO A 170 13.83 15.33 8.31
N ALA A 171 14.77 15.10 9.24
CA ALA A 171 14.59 15.42 10.66
C ALA A 171 14.17 16.89 10.87
N GLU A 172 14.69 17.81 10.05
CA GLU A 172 14.37 19.24 10.06
C GLU A 172 12.93 19.56 9.64
N LEU A 173 12.27 18.66 8.90
CA LEU A 173 10.89 18.79 8.42
C LEU A 173 9.90 17.92 9.20
N SER A 174 10.37 17.15 10.18
CA SER A 174 9.54 16.24 10.99
C SER A 174 8.63 16.98 11.98
N THR A 175 9.02 18.17 12.44
CA THR A 175 8.26 18.98 13.41
C THR A 175 7.60 20.18 12.75
N GLU A 176 6.51 20.68 13.32
CA GLU A 176 5.84 21.88 12.80
C GLU A 176 6.79 23.09 12.80
N GLN A 177 7.53 23.28 13.89
CA GLN A 177 8.49 24.38 14.02
C GLN A 177 9.59 24.26 12.96
N GLY A 178 10.14 23.06 12.76
CA GLY A 178 11.14 22.78 11.73
C GLY A 178 10.62 23.09 10.33
N ARG A 179 9.43 22.57 9.98
CA ARG A 179 8.75 22.87 8.70
C ARG A 179 8.57 24.36 8.47
N ARG A 180 8.03 25.09 9.46
CA ARG A 180 7.80 26.54 9.37
C ARG A 180 9.10 27.33 9.23
N GLY A 181 10.16 26.93 9.92
CA GLY A 181 11.48 27.53 9.81
C GLY A 181 12.07 27.33 8.42
N TRP A 182 12.12 26.08 7.98
CA TRP A 182 12.67 25.70 6.68
C TRP A 182 11.90 26.35 5.52
N LEU A 183 10.56 26.32 5.54
CA LEU A 183 9.73 26.92 4.49
C LEU A 183 9.91 28.45 4.39
N ARG A 184 10.07 29.16 5.51
CA ARG A 184 10.36 30.60 5.50
C ARG A 184 11.69 30.90 4.83
N GLU A 185 12.73 30.16 5.19
CA GLU A 185 14.07 30.33 4.62
C GLU A 185 14.10 29.95 3.13
N ALA A 186 13.45 28.84 2.77
CA ALA A 186 13.31 28.39 1.39
C ALA A 186 12.59 29.45 0.55
N LYS A 187 11.51 30.05 1.07
CA LYS A 187 10.81 31.15 0.40
C LYS A 187 11.73 32.35 0.20
N ARG A 188 12.49 32.77 1.23
CA ARG A 188 13.44 33.90 1.11
C ARG A 188 14.48 33.65 0.02
N ARG A 189 15.11 32.47 0.00
CA ARG A 189 16.06 32.09 -1.05
C ARG A 189 15.45 32.13 -2.46
N LEU A 190 14.23 31.64 -2.62
CA LEU A 190 13.52 31.69 -3.91
C LEU A 190 13.22 33.12 -4.35
N ASP A 191 12.82 33.98 -3.43
CA ASP A 191 12.56 35.40 -3.71
C ASP A 191 13.86 36.13 -4.09
N ASP A 192 14.96 35.87 -3.38
CA ASP A 192 16.29 36.43 -3.69
C ASP A 192 16.79 35.97 -5.07
N GLN A 193 16.63 34.68 -5.38
CA GLN A 193 16.98 34.13 -6.70
C GLN A 193 16.16 34.77 -7.83
N ARG A 194 14.85 34.97 -7.61
CA ARG A 194 13.98 35.65 -8.60
C ARG A 194 14.38 37.10 -8.81
N ALA A 195 14.77 37.81 -7.74
CA ALA A 195 15.26 39.18 -7.85
C ALA A 195 16.58 39.27 -8.63
N GLN A 196 17.49 38.30 -8.43
CA GLN A 196 18.77 38.23 -9.14
C GLN A 196 18.63 37.76 -10.61
N GLN A 197 17.69 36.86 -10.88
CA GLN A 197 17.43 36.28 -12.21
C GLN A 197 16.26 36.97 -12.92
N ALA A 198 16.06 38.27 -12.72
CA ALA A 198 14.98 39.04 -13.36
C ALA A 198 15.14 39.09 -14.90
N ARG A 199 14.92 37.96 -15.58
CA ARG A 199 14.49 37.91 -16.96
C ARG A 199 13.04 38.39 -16.94
N PRO A 200 12.72 39.55 -17.54
CA PRO A 200 11.34 39.95 -17.67
C PRO A 200 10.61 38.82 -18.40
N ILE A 201 9.57 38.27 -17.78
CA ILE A 201 8.64 37.38 -18.48
C ILE A 201 8.10 38.23 -19.64
N PRO A 202 8.43 37.91 -20.91
CA PRO A 202 7.98 38.72 -22.03
C PRO A 202 6.45 38.77 -21.97
N ALA A 203 5.87 39.97 -22.04
CA ALA A 203 4.44 40.22 -21.87
C ALA A 203 3.53 39.36 -22.78
N ARG A 204 4.10 38.76 -23.84
CA ARG A 204 3.44 37.80 -24.73
C ARG A 204 3.10 36.45 -24.06
N ALA A 205 3.73 36.09 -22.94
CA ALA A 205 3.46 34.83 -22.23
C ALA A 205 2.29 34.93 -21.24
N VAL A 206 1.87 36.14 -20.84
CA VAL A 206 0.73 36.33 -19.91
C VAL A 206 -0.61 36.03 -20.60
N GLY A 207 -0.69 36.15 -21.92
CA GLY A 207 -1.89 35.79 -22.70
C GLY A 207 -2.11 34.28 -22.87
N LEU A 208 -1.06 33.44 -22.73
CA LEU A 208 -1.18 32.00 -22.93
C LEU A 208 -1.58 31.23 -21.65
N ILE A 209 -1.19 31.73 -20.48
CA ILE A 209 -1.52 31.08 -19.19
C ILE A 209 -3.01 31.23 -18.86
N GLY A 210 -3.65 32.33 -19.29
CA GLY A 210 -5.11 32.48 -19.21
C GLY A 210 -5.89 31.52 -20.14
N SER A 211 -5.29 31.07 -21.24
CA SER A 211 -5.92 30.11 -22.16
C SER A 211 -5.66 28.65 -21.81
N ILE A 212 -4.56 28.32 -21.12
CA ILE A 212 -4.26 26.93 -20.72
C ILE A 212 -5.14 26.48 -19.54
N CYS A 213 -5.46 27.36 -18.60
CA CYS A 213 -6.39 27.02 -17.49
C CYS A 213 -7.84 26.76 -17.92
N LEU A 214 -8.24 27.18 -19.13
CA LEU A 214 -9.58 26.91 -19.68
C LEU A 214 -9.60 25.71 -20.65
N ALA A 215 -8.45 25.25 -21.13
CA ALA A 215 -8.37 24.18 -22.13
C ALA A 215 -8.11 22.77 -21.55
N PHE A 216 -7.64 22.66 -20.31
CA PHE A 216 -7.39 21.36 -19.68
C PHE A 216 -8.09 21.28 -18.32
N GLY A 217 -9.16 20.48 -18.27
CA GLY A 217 -9.85 20.11 -17.03
C GLY A 217 -8.94 19.35 -16.05
N PRO A 218 -9.45 19.03 -14.84
CA PRO A 218 -8.66 18.68 -13.65
C PRO A 218 -7.94 17.32 -13.69
N GLN A 219 -7.73 16.69 -14.85
CA GLN A 219 -7.34 15.28 -14.96
C GLN A 219 -5.84 15.03 -15.23
N LEU A 220 -4.96 16.04 -15.19
CA LEU A 220 -3.54 15.83 -15.55
C LEU A 220 -2.50 16.25 -14.50
N PHE A 221 -2.83 16.14 -13.20
CA PHE A 221 -1.85 16.34 -12.12
C PHE A 221 -1.17 15.05 -11.64
N LEU A 222 -1.40 13.90 -12.29
CA LEU A 222 -0.93 12.59 -11.81
C LEU A 222 0.07 11.86 -12.72
N GLN A 223 0.81 12.57 -13.57
CA GLN A 223 1.96 11.98 -14.28
C GLN A 223 3.12 12.96 -14.37
N ALA A 224 3.89 13.08 -13.28
CA ALA A 224 5.28 13.51 -13.36
C ALA A 224 6.15 12.37 -12.80
N PRO A 225 7.13 11.84 -13.55
CA PRO A 225 8.01 10.80 -13.06
C PRO A 225 8.88 11.35 -11.91
N LEU A 226 8.93 10.60 -10.81
CA LEU A 226 9.87 10.78 -9.70
C LEU A 226 11.30 10.56 -10.21
N GLY A 227 11.91 11.61 -10.75
CA GLY A 227 13.24 11.53 -11.36
C GLY A 227 14.04 12.83 -11.29
N PHE A 228 13.79 13.69 -10.29
CA PHE A 228 14.46 14.99 -10.16
C PHE A 228 14.96 15.28 -8.74
N LEU A 229 15.67 14.32 -8.15
CA LEU A 229 16.55 14.57 -7.01
C LEU A 229 17.87 13.83 -7.23
N GLN A 230 18.66 14.28 -8.22
CA GLN A 230 20.10 14.04 -8.19
C GLN A 230 20.78 15.23 -7.50
N PRO A 231 21.69 15.01 -6.53
CA PRO A 231 22.48 16.08 -5.95
C PRO A 231 23.51 16.56 -6.98
N LEU A 232 23.50 17.87 -7.26
CA LEU A 232 24.59 18.56 -7.93
C LEU A 232 25.87 18.37 -7.09
N ARG A 233 26.77 17.51 -7.56
CA ARG A 233 28.16 17.46 -7.11
C ARG A 233 28.86 18.74 -7.57
N ALA A 234 29.52 19.41 -6.62
CA ALA A 234 30.64 20.30 -6.88
C ALA A 234 31.94 19.52 -6.65
#